data_AF-A0A938GW74-F1
#
_entry.id   AF-A0A938GW74-F1
#
_cell.length_a   1.000
_cell.length_b   1.000
_cell.length_c   1.000
_cell.angle_alpha   90.00
_cell.angle_beta   90.00
_cell.angle_gamma   90.00
#
_symmetry.space_group_name_H-M   'P 1'
#
loop_
_entity.id
_entity.type
_entity.pdbx_description
1 polymer ?
#
loop_
_entity_poly.entity_id
_entity_poly.type
_entity_poly.pdbx_seq_one_letter_code
_entity_poly.pdbx_strand_id
1 'polypeptide(L)'
;MPRATCKCPFEWKIFHWAKTFSRALTGECHYAFIVILTEGGVSRKIVLGDRPEEIDRTEVEALQQGAPAWFFHHPFEGPEYTYVEWQNVERGTMERLIGERFEPYDFVCDHHTVEFPTTWGVMF
;
A
#
# COMPACT_ATOMS: atom_id res chain seq x y z
N MET A 1 17.66 -6.61 -11.21
CA MET A 1 16.23 -6.40 -11.55
C MET A 1 15.39 -6.98 -10.44
N PRO A 2 14.61 -6.17 -9.72
CA PRO A 2 13.61 -6.68 -8.80
C PRO A 2 12.61 -7.54 -9.59
N ARG A 3 12.19 -8.68 -9.06
CA ARG A 3 11.16 -9.53 -9.67
C ARG A 3 9.82 -9.21 -9.00
N ALA A 4 8.76 -9.07 -9.79
CA ALA A 4 7.41 -8.99 -9.27
C ALA A 4 7.14 -10.16 -8.32
N THR A 5 6.57 -9.86 -7.16
CA THR A 5 6.22 -10.84 -6.12
C THR A 5 4.72 -11.02 -5.96
N CYS A 6 3.90 -10.24 -6.67
CA CYS A 6 2.45 -10.34 -6.65
C CYS A 6 1.94 -11.70 -7.17
N LYS A 7 0.97 -12.26 -6.47
CA LYS A 7 0.35 -13.57 -6.72
C LYS A 7 -1.16 -13.58 -6.53
N CYS A 8 -1.69 -12.62 -5.79
CA CYS A 8 -3.08 -12.61 -5.34
C CYS A 8 -3.88 -11.46 -5.98
N PRO A 9 -5.15 -11.66 -6.38
CA PRO A 9 -5.94 -10.56 -6.94
C PRO A 9 -6.17 -9.39 -5.97
N PHE A 10 -6.24 -9.62 -4.65
CA PHE A 10 -6.34 -8.51 -3.67
C PHE A 10 -5.15 -7.55 -3.74
N GLU A 11 -3.95 -8.06 -4.05
CA GLU A 11 -2.74 -7.25 -4.17
C GLU A 11 -2.90 -6.26 -5.34
N TRP A 12 -3.40 -6.75 -6.49
CA TRP A 12 -3.68 -5.93 -7.66
C TRP A 12 -4.72 -4.85 -7.38
N LYS A 13 -5.80 -5.16 -6.65
CA LYS A 13 -6.80 -4.14 -6.25
C LYS A 13 -6.16 -3.01 -5.46
N ILE A 14 -5.37 -3.35 -4.44
CA ILE A 14 -4.66 -2.38 -3.60
C ILE A 14 -3.69 -1.54 -4.43
N PHE A 15 -2.92 -2.18 -5.31
CA PHE A 15 -1.99 -1.52 -6.21
C PHE A 15 -2.66 -0.54 -7.17
N HIS A 16 -3.76 -0.95 -7.80
CA HIS A 16 -4.51 -0.10 -8.72
C HIS A 16 -5.08 1.13 -8.01
N TRP A 17 -5.60 0.94 -6.79
CA TRP A 17 -5.99 2.06 -5.95
C TRP A 17 -4.79 2.97 -5.66
N ALA A 18 -3.65 2.43 -5.21
CA ALA A 18 -2.49 3.23 -4.84
C ALA A 18 -1.96 4.08 -6.01
N LYS A 19 -1.89 3.52 -7.22
CA LYS A 19 -1.52 4.29 -8.43
C LYS A 19 -2.54 5.37 -8.77
N THR A 20 -3.83 5.04 -8.69
CA THR A 20 -4.90 6.01 -8.95
C THR A 20 -4.88 7.15 -7.94
N PHE A 21 -4.63 6.82 -6.66
CA PHE A 21 -4.54 7.77 -5.56
C PHE A 21 -3.31 8.68 -5.69
N SER A 22 -2.13 8.13 -5.96
CA SER A 22 -0.90 8.91 -6.22
C SER A 22 -1.13 9.91 -7.36
N ARG A 23 -1.73 9.45 -8.47
CA ARG A 23 -2.09 10.31 -9.60
C ARG A 23 -3.11 11.39 -9.26
N ALA A 24 -4.11 11.06 -8.45
CA ALA A 24 -5.12 12.04 -8.02
C ALA A 24 -4.52 13.12 -7.12
N LEU A 25 -3.54 12.77 -6.28
CA LEU A 25 -2.88 13.70 -5.36
C LEU A 25 -1.87 14.63 -6.06
N THR A 26 -1.13 14.11 -7.03
CA THR A 26 0.07 14.80 -7.56
C THR A 26 -0.03 15.16 -9.04
N GLY A 27 -1.04 14.64 -9.76
CA GLY A 27 -1.14 14.74 -11.20
C GLY A 27 -0.32 13.69 -11.95
N GLU A 28 0.61 13.00 -11.28
CA GLU A 28 1.52 12.01 -11.86
C GLU A 28 1.53 10.68 -11.07
N CYS A 29 2.02 9.60 -11.67
CA CYS A 29 2.03 8.27 -11.02
C CYS A 29 3.33 7.97 -10.26
N HIS A 30 4.25 8.92 -10.14
CA HIS A 30 5.63 8.68 -9.72
C HIS A 30 5.94 9.14 -8.30
N TYR A 31 4.93 9.54 -7.53
CA TYR A 31 5.14 10.02 -6.17
C TYR A 31 4.96 8.89 -5.16
N ALA A 32 5.93 8.77 -4.25
CA ALA A 32 5.79 7.94 -3.08
C ALA A 32 4.86 8.62 -2.07
N PHE A 33 4.12 7.83 -1.31
CA PHE A 33 3.29 8.35 -0.23
C PHE A 33 3.11 7.35 0.91
N ILE A 34 2.88 7.87 2.11
CA ILE A 34 2.49 7.09 3.30
C ILE A 34 1.14 7.57 3.80
N VAL A 35 0.24 6.64 4.13
CA VAL A 35 -1.00 6.90 4.85
C VAL A 35 -0.88 6.31 6.25
N ILE A 36 -0.99 7.16 7.26
CA ILE A 36 -1.00 6.74 8.67
C ILE A 36 -2.45 6.69 9.16
N LEU A 37 -2.84 5.57 9.74
CA LEU A 37 -4.20 5.29 10.18
C LEU A 37 -4.28 5.30 11.71
N THR A 38 -5.41 5.77 12.25
CA THR A 38 -5.72 5.60 13.69
C THR A 38 -6.32 4.22 13.96
N GLU A 39 -6.43 3.81 15.23
CA GLU A 39 -7.09 2.55 15.64
C GLU A 39 -8.53 2.37 15.12
N GLY A 40 -9.20 3.45 14.67
CA GLY A 40 -10.53 3.40 14.04
C GLY A 40 -10.53 3.27 12.51
N GLY A 41 -9.35 3.27 11.88
CA GLY A 41 -9.18 3.29 10.42
C GLY A 41 -9.46 4.65 9.78
N VAL A 42 -9.44 5.74 10.56
CA VAL A 42 -9.49 7.11 10.03
C VAL A 42 -8.08 7.53 9.63
N SER A 43 -7.92 8.07 8.42
CA SER A 43 -6.64 8.63 7.96
C SER A 43 -6.23 9.81 8.83
N ARG A 44 -5.10 9.70 9.51
CA ARG A 44 -4.57 10.74 10.40
C ARG A 44 -3.66 11.71 9.65
N LYS A 45 -2.87 11.21 8.71
CA LYS A 45 -1.85 11.98 7.98
C LYS A 45 -1.51 11.27 6.67
N ILE A 46 -1.31 12.05 5.60
CA ILE A 46 -0.70 11.62 4.35
C ILE A 46 0.63 12.36 4.23
N VAL A 47 1.70 11.63 3.96
CA VAL A 47 3.04 12.20 3.68
C VAL A 47 3.34 11.97 2.20
N LEU A 48 3.75 13.04 1.50
CA LEU A 48 4.17 13.03 0.10
C LEU A 48 5.65 13.39 0.04
N GLY A 49 6.44 12.61 -0.69
CA GLY A 49 7.81 12.97 -1.07
C GLY A 49 7.83 13.42 -2.51
N ASP A 50 8.46 14.56 -2.80
CA ASP A 50 8.51 15.11 -4.16
C ASP A 50 9.36 14.22 -5.10
N ARG A 51 10.21 13.36 -4.53
CA ARG A 51 10.84 12.21 -5.21
C ARG A 51 10.62 10.92 -4.40
N PRO A 52 10.52 9.73 -5.04
CA PRO A 52 10.37 8.46 -4.33
C PRO A 52 11.43 8.24 -3.25
N GLU A 53 12.66 8.63 -3.57
CA GLU A 53 13.86 8.58 -2.74
C GLU A 53 13.89 9.61 -1.59
N GLU A 54 12.97 10.58 -1.56
CA GLU A 54 12.84 11.57 -0.47
C GLU A 54 11.90 11.12 0.65
N ILE A 55 11.05 10.11 0.43
CA ILE A 55 10.42 9.42 1.56
C ILE A 55 11.49 8.50 2.16
N ASP A 56 12.26 9.09 3.06
CA ASP A 56 13.32 8.43 3.79
C ASP A 56 12.72 7.28 4.61
N ARG A 57 13.33 6.09 4.47
CA ARG A 57 13.01 4.91 5.28
C ARG A 57 13.10 5.24 6.77
N THR A 58 13.90 6.24 7.15
CA THR A 58 14.01 6.76 8.51
C THR A 58 12.71 7.42 9.02
N GLU A 59 11.91 8.06 8.16
CA GLU A 59 10.56 8.53 8.54
C GLU A 59 9.57 7.37 8.67
N VAL A 60 9.66 6.37 7.79
CA VAL A 60 8.88 5.12 7.91
C VAL A 60 9.24 4.38 9.20
N GLU A 61 10.53 4.28 9.54
CA GLU A 61 11.06 3.67 10.76
C GLU A 61 10.68 4.46 12.02
N ALA A 62 10.68 5.79 11.95
CA ALA A 62 10.18 6.66 13.03
C ALA A 62 8.66 6.50 13.23
N LEU A 63 7.91 6.24 12.15
CA LEU A 63 6.49 5.88 12.23
C LEU A 63 6.29 4.46 12.77
N GLN A 64 7.16 3.50 12.43
CA GLN A 64 7.13 2.14 12.97
C GLN A 64 7.33 2.12 14.49
N GLN A 65 8.07 3.09 15.06
CA GLN A 65 8.19 3.28 16.51
C GLN A 65 6.94 3.98 17.08
N GLY A 66 5.82 3.25 17.12
CA GLY A 66 4.61 3.65 17.84
C GLY A 66 3.36 3.91 16.98
N ALA A 67 3.39 3.72 15.66
CA ALA A 67 2.19 3.79 14.84
C ALA A 67 1.34 2.51 14.93
N PRO A 68 0.02 2.63 15.13
CA PRO A 68 -0.86 1.47 15.23
C PRO A 68 -1.13 0.82 13.87
N ALA A 69 -1.23 1.57 12.76
CA ALA A 69 -1.46 1.03 11.41
C ALA A 69 -1.03 2.02 10.30
N TRP A 70 -0.47 1.53 9.18
CA TRP A 70 -0.05 2.38 8.05
C TRP A 70 -0.01 1.64 6.71
N PHE A 71 -0.05 2.42 5.63
CA PHE A 71 0.10 1.98 4.24
C PHE A 71 1.16 2.83 3.53
N PHE A 72 2.00 2.21 2.72
CA PHE A 72 3.07 2.83 1.96
C PHE A 72 3.00 2.45 0.49
N HIS A 73 3.22 3.42 -0.38
CA HIS A 73 3.36 3.24 -1.83
C HIS A 73 4.67 3.89 -2.27
N HIS A 74 5.47 3.13 -3.03
CA HIS A 74 6.73 3.58 -3.58
C HIS A 74 6.88 3.13 -5.05
N PRO A 75 6.87 4.05 -6.02
CA PRO A 75 6.91 3.71 -7.45
C PRO A 75 8.32 3.46 -8.02
N PHE A 76 9.33 3.16 -7.18
CA PHE A 76 10.74 2.88 -7.53
C PHE A 76 11.33 3.77 -8.66
N GLU A 77 12.42 3.34 -9.33
CA GLU A 77 13.10 4.03 -10.44
C GLU A 77 12.23 4.12 -11.72
N GLY A 78 10.90 3.97 -11.64
CA GLY A 78 9.99 4.08 -12.77
C GLY A 78 8.66 3.35 -12.57
N PRO A 79 7.60 3.70 -13.32
CA PRO A 79 6.24 3.20 -13.13
C PRO A 79 6.08 1.69 -13.38
N GLU A 80 7.14 1.07 -13.91
CA GLU A 80 7.26 -0.35 -14.23
C GLU A 80 7.45 -1.22 -12.98
N TYR A 81 8.01 -0.64 -11.91
CA TYR A 81 8.20 -1.34 -10.65
C TYR A 81 7.55 -0.55 -9.53
N THR A 82 6.59 -1.13 -8.84
CA THR A 82 5.93 -0.46 -7.72
C THR A 82 5.92 -1.36 -6.50
N TYR A 83 6.27 -0.79 -5.37
CA TYR A 83 6.14 -1.42 -4.07
C TYR A 83 4.96 -0.84 -3.33
N VAL A 84 4.17 -1.73 -2.75
CA VAL A 84 3.19 -1.37 -1.73
C VAL A 84 3.45 -2.21 -0.50
N GLU A 85 3.30 -1.57 0.66
CA GLU A 85 3.51 -2.19 1.95
C GLU A 85 2.48 -1.67 2.92
N TRP A 86 2.05 -2.49 3.86
CA TRP A 86 1.21 -2.06 4.96
C TRP A 86 1.52 -2.85 6.22
N GLN A 87 1.22 -2.24 7.35
CA GLN A 87 1.40 -2.86 8.66
C GLN A 87 0.18 -2.60 9.54
N ASN A 88 -0.26 -3.65 10.23
CA ASN A 88 -1.40 -3.66 11.14
C ASN A 88 -2.70 -3.07 10.53
N VAL A 89 -2.87 -3.18 9.21
CA VAL A 89 -4.09 -2.73 8.53
C VAL A 89 -5.06 -3.89 8.46
N GLU A 90 -6.13 -3.82 9.24
CA GLU A 90 -7.22 -4.80 9.16
C GLU A 90 -7.94 -4.75 7.80
N ARG A 91 -8.47 -5.89 7.35
CA ARG A 91 -9.20 -6.00 6.08
C ARG A 91 -10.25 -4.91 5.90
N GLY A 92 -11.13 -4.73 6.89
CA GLY A 92 -12.19 -3.72 6.83
C GLY A 92 -11.68 -2.27 6.83
N THR A 93 -10.46 -2.03 7.30
CA THR A 93 -9.80 -0.73 7.19
C THR A 93 -9.22 -0.54 5.79
N MET A 94 -8.59 -1.57 5.22
CA MET A 94 -8.12 -1.53 3.83
C MET A 94 -9.28 -1.33 2.85
N GLU A 95 -10.38 -2.06 3.00
CA GLU A 95 -11.58 -1.92 2.15
C GLU A 95 -12.15 -0.50 2.19
N ARG A 96 -12.17 0.13 3.38
CA ARG A 96 -12.57 1.53 3.54
C ARG A 96 -11.58 2.50 2.89
N LEU A 97 -10.29 2.23 3.00
CA LEU A 97 -9.23 3.05 2.42
C LEU A 97 -9.30 3.03 0.89
N ILE A 98 -9.47 1.84 0.29
CA ILE A 98 -9.53 1.69 -1.17
C ILE A 98 -10.91 1.99 -1.76
N GLY A 99 -11.95 2.05 -0.91
CA GLY A 99 -13.34 2.30 -1.32
C GLY A 99 -14.02 1.10 -1.99
N GLU A 100 -13.46 -0.09 -1.83
CA GLU A 100 -13.92 -1.34 -2.47
C GLU A 100 -13.85 -2.49 -1.48
N ARG A 101 -14.82 -3.42 -1.53
CA ARG A 101 -14.79 -4.65 -0.73
C ARG A 101 -13.91 -5.70 -1.39
N PHE A 102 -13.20 -6.48 -0.59
CA PHE A 102 -12.60 -7.71 -1.07
C PHE A 102 -13.66 -8.80 -1.16
N GLU A 103 -13.61 -9.54 -2.24
CA GLU A 103 -14.49 -10.69 -2.49
C GLU A 103 -13.73 -11.99 -2.24
N PRO A 104 -14.41 -13.13 -2.00
CA PRO A 104 -13.74 -14.39 -1.74
C PRO A 104 -12.72 -14.81 -2.83
N TYR A 105 -12.97 -14.45 -4.09
CA TYR A 105 -12.06 -14.74 -5.21
C TYR A 105 -10.77 -13.92 -5.16
N ASP A 106 -10.75 -12.79 -4.45
CA ASP A 106 -9.56 -11.94 -4.34
C ASP A 106 -8.44 -12.62 -3.54
N PHE A 107 -8.79 -13.65 -2.78
CA PHE A 107 -7.91 -14.40 -1.90
C PHE A 107 -7.46 -15.74 -2.47
N VAL A 108 -7.80 -16.04 -3.73
CA VAL A 108 -7.34 -17.26 -4.41
C VAL A 108 -6.04 -16.95 -5.14
N CYS A 109 -4.92 -17.44 -4.60
CA CYS A 109 -3.56 -17.22 -5.12
C CYS A 109 -2.92 -18.57 -5.46
N ASP A 110 -2.45 -18.75 -6.70
CA ASP A 110 -1.75 -19.96 -7.15
C ASP A 110 -2.40 -21.29 -6.69
N HIS A 111 -3.73 -21.39 -6.80
CA HIS A 111 -4.56 -22.54 -6.39
C HIS A 111 -4.74 -22.76 -4.87
N HIS A 112 -4.35 -21.79 -4.04
CA HIS A 112 -4.59 -21.80 -2.61
C HIS A 112 -5.44 -20.59 -2.18
N THR A 113 -6.26 -20.75 -1.16
CA THR A 113 -6.98 -19.64 -0.53
C THR A 113 -6.16 -19.11 0.65
N VAL A 114 -5.94 -17.80 0.70
CA VAL A 114 -5.27 -17.12 1.82
C VAL A 114 -6.26 -16.26 2.61
N GLU A 115 -5.88 -15.83 3.81
CA GLU A 115 -6.58 -14.77 4.52
C GLU A 115 -5.98 -13.41 4.18
N PHE A 116 -6.71 -12.34 4.45
CA PHE A 116 -6.16 -10.99 4.31
C PHE A 116 -5.01 -10.79 5.32
N PRO A 117 -3.79 -10.48 4.86
CA PRO A 117 -2.67 -10.26 5.77
C PRO A 117 -2.75 -8.85 6.36
N THR A 118 -2.74 -8.74 7.70
CA THR A 118 -2.73 -7.42 8.36
C THR A 118 -1.40 -6.67 8.18
N THR A 119 -0.33 -7.39 7.87
CA THR A 119 0.98 -6.83 7.49
C THR A 119 1.49 -7.55 6.25
N TRP A 120 1.87 -6.79 5.22
CA TRP A 120 2.28 -7.34 3.93
C TRP A 120 3.14 -6.36 3.16
N GLY A 121 3.97 -6.89 2.27
CA GLY A 121 4.73 -6.11 1.30
C GLY A 121 4.79 -6.85 -0.02
N VAL A 122 4.46 -6.17 -1.11
CA VAL A 122 4.38 -6.78 -2.44
C VAL A 122 4.93 -5.82 -3.49
N MET A 123 5.65 -6.41 -4.45
CA MET A 123 6.25 -5.73 -5.58
C MET A 123 5.55 -6.13 -6.86
N PHE A 124 5.20 -5.15 -7.67
CA PHE A 124 4.60 -5.29 -9.00
C PHE A 124 5.64 -4.93 -10.05
#